data_AF-A0A1E5SL87-F1
#
_entry.id   AF-A0A1E5SL87-F1
#
_cell.length_a   1.000
_cell.length_b   1.000
_cell.length_c   1.000
_cell.angle_alpha   90.00
_cell.angle_beta   90.00
_cell.angle_gamma   90.00
#
_symmetry.space_group_name_H-M   'P 1'
#
loop_
_entity.id
_entity.type
_entity.pdbx_description
1 polymer ?
#
loop_
_entity_poly.entity_id
_entity_poly.type
_entity_poly.pdbx_seq_one_letter_code
_entity_poly.pdbx_strand_id
1 'polypeptide(L)'
;MLQESVRQGGSDGWYLAFLEDRIKMRQGKKQVYGSQAKPNEKTGKTHIYPIGNVDSVNERRLEIGLETIEEYAQANDYVFDIDEHK
;
A
#
# COMPACT_ATOMS: atom_id res chain seq x y z
N MET A 1 -0.07 9.66 -17.99
CA MET A 1 -0.77 10.16 -16.79
C MET A 1 -0.20 9.45 -15.57
N LEU A 2 0.02 10.17 -14.47
CA LEU A 2 0.70 9.82 -13.21
C LEU A 2 1.72 8.67 -13.19
N GLN A 3 1.34 7.42 -13.45
CA GLN A 3 2.25 6.27 -13.55
C GLN A 3 3.42 6.53 -14.52
N GLU A 4 3.15 7.13 -15.67
CA GLU A 4 4.20 7.50 -16.62
C GLU A 4 5.11 8.61 -16.08
N SER A 5 4.53 9.56 -15.34
CA SER A 5 5.30 10.64 -14.70
C SER A 5 6.26 10.09 -13.64
N VAL A 6 5.80 9.12 -12.83
CA VAL A 6 6.64 8.43 -11.84
C VAL A 6 7.77 7.65 -12.51
N ARG A 7 7.47 6.90 -13.58
CA ARG A 7 8.49 6.17 -14.35
C ARG A 7 9.55 7.09 -14.96
N GLN A 8 9.16 8.29 -15.34
CA GLN A 8 10.06 9.32 -15.87
C GLN A 8 10.74 10.18 -14.78
N GLY A 9 10.51 9.88 -13.49
CA GLY A 9 11.06 10.65 -12.36
C GLY A 9 10.44 12.05 -12.19
N GLY A 10 9.36 12.36 -12.89
CA GLY A 10 8.64 13.64 -12.79
C GLY A 10 7.65 13.70 -11.62
N SER A 11 7.44 12.60 -10.90
CA SER A 11 6.57 12.55 -9.71
C SER A 11 7.01 11.44 -8.76
N ASP A 12 6.80 11.63 -7.46
CA ASP A 12 7.14 10.60 -6.48
C ASP A 12 6.19 9.41 -6.56
N GLY A 13 6.73 8.19 -6.45
CA GLY A 13 5.95 6.95 -6.48
C GLY A 13 4.87 6.89 -5.39
N TRP A 14 5.09 7.58 -4.27
CA TRP A 14 4.11 7.71 -3.19
C TRP A 14 2.76 8.23 -3.69
N TYR A 15 2.74 9.24 -4.57
CA TYR A 15 1.50 9.80 -5.09
C TYR A 15 0.70 8.80 -5.93
N LEU A 16 1.41 7.97 -6.70
CA LEU A 16 0.81 6.88 -7.48
C LEU A 16 0.22 5.83 -6.55
N ALA A 17 1.03 5.31 -5.62
CA ALA A 17 0.61 4.29 -4.68
C ALA A 17 -0.63 4.74 -3.88
N PHE A 18 -0.56 5.95 -3.32
CA PHE A 18 -1.65 6.51 -2.51
C PHE A 18 -2.95 6.64 -3.30
N LEU A 19 -2.90 7.25 -4.48
CA LEU A 19 -4.11 7.51 -5.26
C LEU A 19 -4.73 6.21 -5.77
N GLU A 20 -3.92 5.29 -6.30
CA GLU A 20 -4.41 4.02 -6.83
C GLU A 20 -5.05 3.17 -5.72
N ASP A 21 -4.36 3.03 -4.58
CA ASP A 21 -4.89 2.25 -3.47
C ASP A 21 -6.12 2.90 -2.84
N ARG A 22 -6.19 4.24 -2.78
CA ARG A 22 -7.38 4.96 -2.31
C ARG A 22 -8.59 4.67 -3.20
N ILE A 23 -8.41 4.67 -4.52
CA ILE A 23 -9.48 4.36 -5.48
C ILE A 23 -9.94 2.91 -5.28
N LYS A 24 -9.02 1.95 -5.20
CA LYS A 24 -9.37 0.53 -4.99
C LYS A 24 -10.11 0.32 -3.67
N MET A 25 -9.62 0.92 -2.58
CA MET A 25 -10.26 0.87 -1.27
C MET A 25 -11.70 1.42 -1.33
N ARG A 26 -11.94 2.55 -2.02
CA ARG A 26 -13.30 3.12 -2.19
C ARG A 26 -14.21 2.25 -3.06
N GLN A 27 -13.63 1.44 -3.95
CA GLN A 27 -14.36 0.45 -4.75
C GLN A 27 -14.56 -0.90 -4.03
N GLY A 28 -14.11 -1.03 -2.77
CA GLY A 28 -14.15 -2.31 -2.04
C GLY A 28 -13.19 -3.37 -2.60
N LYS A 29 -12.17 -2.97 -3.35
CA LYS A 29 -11.16 -3.85 -3.94
C LYS A 29 -9.87 -3.85 -3.11
N LYS A 30 -9.12 -4.94 -3.19
CA LYS A 30 -7.78 -5.07 -2.59
C LYS A 30 -6.79 -4.06 -3.20
N GLN A 31 -5.83 -3.59 -2.41
CA GLN A 31 -4.77 -2.64 -2.76
C GLN A 31 -3.70 -3.25 -3.69
N VAL A 32 -2.92 -2.40 -4.33
CA VAL A 32 -1.72 -2.77 -5.13
C VAL A 32 -0.44 -2.62 -4.33
N TYR A 33 -0.27 -1.50 -3.64
CA TYR A 33 0.99 -1.12 -2.98
C TYR A 33 0.90 -1.12 -1.45
N GLY A 34 -0.31 -1.20 -0.89
CA GLY A 34 -0.53 -1.28 0.55
C GLY A 34 -0.47 0.06 1.28
N SER A 35 -0.75 1.18 0.60
CA SER A 35 -0.57 2.52 1.17
C SER A 35 -1.71 2.98 2.10
N GLN A 36 -2.82 2.23 2.15
CA GLN A 36 -3.99 2.54 2.96
C GLN A 36 -4.09 1.62 4.15
N ALA A 37 -4.45 2.20 5.29
CA ALA A 37 -4.68 1.49 6.53
C ALA A 37 -6.04 1.88 7.13
N LYS A 38 -6.61 1.00 7.96
CA LYS A 38 -7.87 1.24 8.68
C LYS A 38 -7.75 0.79 10.13
N PRO A 39 -8.38 1.50 11.07
CA PRO A 39 -8.50 1.01 12.44
C PRO A 39 -9.35 -0.27 12.45
N ASN A 40 -8.87 -1.27 13.19
CA ASN A 40 -9.64 -2.45 13.53
C ASN A 40 -10.47 -2.13 14.79
N GLU A 41 -11.79 -2.16 14.64
CA GLU A 41 -12.72 -1.79 15.71
C GLU A 41 -12.62 -2.69 16.94
N LYS A 42 -12.13 -3.92 16.79
CA LYS A 42 -12.01 -4.88 17.89
C LYS A 42 -10.71 -4.72 18.68
N THR A 43 -9.60 -4.43 18.01
CA THR A 43 -8.27 -4.36 18.62
C THR A 43 -7.84 -2.93 18.92
N GLY A 44 -8.49 -1.94 18.31
CA GLY A 44 -8.09 -0.54 18.36
C GLY A 44 -6.81 -0.21 17.58
N LYS A 45 -6.14 -1.22 16.99
CA LYS A 45 -4.92 -1.05 16.21
C LYS A 45 -5.26 -0.69 14.77
N THR A 46 -4.36 0.02 14.10
CA THR A 46 -4.49 0.33 12.67
C THR A 46 -3.86 -0.79 11.85
N HIS A 47 -4.63 -1.40 10.96
CA HIS A 47 -4.16 -2.48 10.08
C HIS A 47 -4.03 -1.98 8.65
N ILE A 48 -3.00 -2.45 7.94
CA ILE A 48 -2.92 -2.27 6.49
C ILE A 48 -4.16 -2.88 5.84
N TYR A 49 -4.79 -2.14 4.91
CA TYR A 49 -5.97 -2.63 4.21
C TYR A 49 -5.61 -3.80 3.27
N PRO A 50 -6.51 -4.75 2.94
CA PRO A 50 -6.13 -5.95 2.19
C PRO A 50 -5.42 -5.70 0.86
N ILE A 51 -4.32 -6.41 0.61
CA ILE A 51 -3.48 -6.30 -0.60
C ILE A 51 -3.73 -7.49 -1.53
N GLY A 52 -3.84 -7.24 -2.84
CA GLY A 52 -4.27 -8.26 -3.80
C GLY A 52 -3.27 -9.38 -4.06
N ASN A 53 -1.98 -9.04 -4.13
CA ASN A 53 -0.87 -9.98 -4.37
C ASN A 53 0.26 -9.59 -3.43
N VAL A 54 0.14 -9.99 -2.17
CA VAL A 54 1.06 -9.57 -1.11
C VAL A 54 2.49 -10.08 -1.36
N ASP A 55 2.65 -11.27 -1.95
CA ASP A 55 3.96 -11.88 -2.21
C ASP A 55 4.86 -11.04 -3.12
N SER A 56 4.26 -10.28 -4.04
CA SER A 56 4.98 -9.40 -4.98
C SER A 56 4.77 -7.91 -4.68
N VAL A 57 4.24 -7.55 -3.51
CA VAL A 57 3.98 -6.13 -3.17
C VAL A 57 5.27 -5.33 -3.08
N ASN A 58 6.32 -5.91 -2.50
CA ASN A 58 7.59 -5.22 -2.32
C ASN A 58 8.30 -4.98 -3.65
N GLU A 59 8.19 -5.90 -4.62
CA GLU A 59 8.70 -5.68 -5.98
C GLU A 59 8.05 -4.43 -6.60
N ARG A 60 6.71 -4.34 -6.55
CA ARG A 60 5.97 -3.17 -7.06
C ARG A 60 6.30 -1.88 -6.33
N ARG A 61 6.51 -1.92 -5.02
CA ARG A 61 6.88 -0.75 -4.20
C ARG A 61 8.28 -0.25 -4.54
N LEU A 62 9.24 -1.15 -4.66
CA LEU A 62 10.63 -0.84 -5.02
C LEU A 62 10.73 -0.27 -6.44
N GLU A 63 9.95 -0.79 -7.41
CA GLU A 63 9.90 -0.28 -8.78
C GLU A 63 9.54 1.22 -8.88
N ILE A 64 8.80 1.74 -7.89
CA ILE A 64 8.38 3.14 -7.84
C ILE A 64 9.11 3.94 -6.74
N GLY A 65 10.19 3.38 -6.19
CA GLY A 65 11.07 4.06 -5.22
C GLY A 65 10.51 4.15 -3.81
N LEU A 66 9.63 3.23 -3.40
CA LEU A 66 9.13 3.13 -2.03
C LEU A 66 9.88 2.07 -1.22
N GLU A 67 9.91 2.24 0.10
CA GLU A 67 10.36 1.21 1.04
C GLU A 67 9.46 -0.04 1.02
N THR A 68 9.89 -1.14 1.64
CA THR A 68 9.06 -2.35 1.77
C THR A 68 7.79 -2.09 2.57
N ILE A 69 6.77 -2.94 2.42
CA ILE A 69 5.51 -2.78 3.15
C ILE A 69 5.72 -2.97 4.66
N GLU A 70 6.68 -3.79 5.05
CA GLU A 70 7.07 -4.03 6.44
C GLU A 70 7.70 -2.79 7.06
N GLU A 71 8.64 -2.14 6.37
CA GLU A 71 9.24 -0.88 6.82
C GLU A 71 8.19 0.24 6.93
N TYR A 72 7.30 0.32 5.94
CA TYR A 72 6.20 1.27 5.95
C TYR A 72 5.25 1.04 7.13
N ALA A 73 4.87 -0.21 7.38
CA ALA A 73 4.00 -0.56 8.50
C ALA A 73 4.67 -0.24 9.84
N GLN A 74 5.95 -0.58 9.99
CA GLN A 74 6.72 -0.28 11.20
C GLN A 74 6.83 1.23 11.45
N ALA A 75 7.13 2.03 10.42
CA ALA A 75 7.28 3.47 10.53
C ALA A 75 5.98 4.19 10.95
N ASN A 76 4.82 3.58 10.68
CA ASN A 76 3.51 4.14 10.97
C ASN A 76 2.78 3.46 12.15
N ASP A 77 3.43 2.51 12.83
CA ASP A 77 2.81 1.67 13.87
C ASP A 77 1.54 0.93 13.38
N TYR A 78 1.61 0.43 12.15
CA TYR A 78 0.54 -0.34 11.53
C TYR A 78 0.79 -1.84 11.72
N VAL A 79 -0.31 -2.56 11.91
CA VAL A 79 -0.32 -4.01 11.86
C VAL A 79 -0.36 -4.45 10.40
N PHE A 80 0.65 -5.22 10.02
CA PHE A 80 0.71 -5.89 8.73
C PHE A 80 0.76 -7.40 8.99
N ASP A 81 -0.34 -8.09 8.65
CA ASP A 81 -0.45 -9.54 8.77
C ASP A 81 -0.67 -10.12 7.37
N ILE A 82 0.33 -10.87 6.89
CA ILE A 82 0.33 -11.50 5.56
C ILE A 82 -0.85 -12.47 5.41
N ASP A 83 -1.28 -13.13 6.50
CA ASP A 83 -2.37 -14.10 6.45
C ASP A 83 -3.74 -13.42 6.38
N GLU A 84 -3.87 -12.18 6.86
CA GLU A 84 -5.07 -11.35 6.64
C GLU A 84 -5.21 -10.87 5.18
N HIS A 85 -4.19 -11.08 4.34
CA HIS A 85 -4.15 -10.59 2.96
C HIS A 85 -4.38 -11.67 1.89
N LYS A 86 -4.26 -12.96 2.25
CA LYS A 86 -4.57 -14.11 1.38
C LYS A 86 -6.09 -14.21 1.17
#